data_AF-A0A7G6U3G8-F1
#
_entry.id   AF-A0A7G6U3G8-F1
#
_cell.length_a   1.000
_cell.length_b   1.000
_cell.length_c   1.000
_cell.angle_alpha   90.00
_cell.angle_beta   90.00
_cell.angle_gamma   90.00
#
_symmetry.space_group_name_H-M   'P 1'
#
loop_
_entity.id
_entity.type
_entity.pdbx_description
1 polymer ?
#
loop_
_entity_poly.entity_id
_entity_poly.type
_entity_poly.pdbx_seq_one_letter_code
_entity_poly.pdbx_strand_id
1 'polypeptide(L)' 'MQSLVVLVPLALALGLLGLWAFMWSLKSGQYEDLEGAGWRAILDEDPPAKKPGDPL' A
#
# COMPACT_ATOMS: atom_id res chain seq x y z
N MET A 1 -4.20 32.43 21.54
CA MET A 1 -3.51 31.71 22.64
C MET A 1 -4.22 30.44 23.08
N GLN A 2 -5.56 30.42 23.24
CA GLN A 2 -6.29 29.20 23.66
C GLN A 2 -6.30 28.07 22.62
N SER A 3 -6.26 28.38 21.32
CA SER A 3 -6.24 27.38 20.24
C SER A 3 -5.00 26.49 20.27
N LEU A 4 -3.82 27.04 20.56
CA LEU A 4 -2.57 26.27 20.65
C LEU A 4 -2.63 25.18 21.73
N VAL A 5 -3.33 25.43 22.82
CA VAL A 5 -3.49 24.47 23.93
C VAL A 5 -4.24 23.20 23.48
N VAL A 6 -5.14 23.32 22.50
CA VAL A 6 -5.87 22.18 21.92
C VAL A 6 -5.14 21.60 20.70
N LEU A 7 -4.61 22.48 19.84
CA LEU A 7 -3.99 22.09 18.59
C LEU A 7 -2.66 21.36 18.78
N VAL A 8 -1.86 21.73 19.79
CA VAL A 8 -0.56 21.07 20.04
C VAL A 8 -0.75 19.61 20.48
N PRO A 9 -1.57 19.28 21.50
CA PRO A 9 -1.84 17.89 21.85
C PRO A 9 -2.49 17.11 20.71
N LEU A 10 -3.41 17.74 19.96
CA LEU A 10 -4.07 17.10 18.83
C LEU A 10 -3.07 16.76 17.72
N ALA A 11 -2.16 17.68 17.38
CA ALA A 11 -1.11 17.44 16.39
C ALA A 11 -0.17 16.31 16.82
N LEU A 12 0.24 16.27 18.09
CA LEU A 12 1.06 15.19 18.64
C LEU A 12 0.32 13.85 18.60
N ALA A 13 -0.96 13.82 18.96
CA ALA A 13 -1.78 12.60 18.91
C ALA A 13 -1.93 12.09 17.47
N LEU A 14 -2.20 12.98 16.51
CA LEU A 14 -2.27 12.63 15.10
C LEU A 14 -0.93 12.15 14.54
N GLY A 15 0.18 12.76 14.95
CA GLY A 15 1.53 12.33 14.60
C GLY A 15 1.84 10.93 15.14
N LEU A 16 1.50 10.65 16.41
CA LEU A 16 1.66 9.32 17.01
C LEU A 16 0.77 8.27 16.36
N LEU A 17 -0.48 8.61 16.05
CA LEU A 17 -1.41 7.75 15.32
C LEU A 17 -0.84 7.38 13.94
N GLY A 18 -0.34 8.38 13.20
CA GLY A 18 0.29 8.16 11.89
C GLY A 18 1.53 7.28 11.99
N LEU A 19 2.40 7.53 12.96
CA LEU A 19 3.60 6.72 13.19
C LEU A 19 3.25 5.28 13.55
N TRP A 20 2.27 5.09 14.43
CA TRP A 20 1.81 3.76 14.83
C TRP A 20 1.19 3.00 13.66
N ALA A 21 0.31 3.65 12.88
CA ALA A 21 -0.27 3.08 11.68
C ALA A 21 0.80 2.72 10.64
N PHE A 22 1.82 3.57 10.48
CA PHE A 22 2.95 3.31 9.59
C PHE A 22 3.76 2.09 10.03
N MET A 23 4.12 1.99 11.31
CA MET A 23 4.82 0.81 11.84
C MET A 23 3.98 -0.47 11.74
N TRP A 24 2.67 -0.38 11.96
CA TRP A 24 1.74 -1.49 11.78
C TRP A 24 1.66 -1.93 10.31
N SER A 25 1.64 -0.98 9.36
CA SER A 25 1.67 -1.27 7.92
C SER A 25 2.93 -2.03 7.52
N LEU A 26 4.10 -1.59 8.00
CA LEU A 26 5.38 -2.28 7.75
C LEU A 26 5.38 -3.72 8.28
N LYS A 27 4.84 -3.93 9.49
CA LYS A 27 4.75 -5.27 10.09
C LYS A 27 3.73 -6.19 9.39
N SER A 28 2.73 -5.62 8.74
CA SER A 28 1.63 -6.39 8.13
C SER A 28 1.97 -7.01 6.78
N GLY A 29 3.20 -6.85 6.28
CA GLY A 29 3.66 -7.48 5.02
C GLY A 29 2.99 -6.91 3.75
N GLN A 30 2.16 -5.87 3.86
CA GLN A 30 1.42 -5.32 2.72
C GLN A 30 2.30 -4.71 1.62
N TYR A 31 3.58 -4.42 1.93
CA TYR A 31 4.55 -3.94 0.95
C TYR A 31 5.10 -5.06 0.06
N GLU A 32 5.04 -6.33 0.50
CA GLU A 32 5.50 -7.48 -0.27
C GLU A 32 4.57 -7.76 -1.47
N ASP A 33 3.26 -7.52 -1.33
CA ASP A 33 2.30 -7.66 -2.43
C ASP A 33 2.38 -6.49 -3.44
N LEU A 34 2.86 -5.31 -3.03
CA LEU A 34 3.10 -4.19 -3.95
C LEU A 34 4.22 -4.50 -4.96
N GLU A 35 5.24 -5.25 -4.56
CA GLU A 35 6.32 -5.68 -5.46
C GLU A 35 5.79 -6.62 -6.56
N GLY A 36 4.96 -7.60 -6.19
CA GLY A 36 4.30 -8.51 -7.13
C GLY A 36 3.26 -7.82 -8.02
N ALA A 37 2.50 -6.87 -7.48
CA ALA A 37 1.54 -6.08 -8.25
C ALA A 37 2.22 -5.13 -9.25
N GLY A 38 3.35 -4.53 -8.88
CA GLY A 38 4.16 -3.69 -9.77
C GLY A 38 4.74 -4.47 -10.94
N TRP A 39 5.22 -5.70 -10.70
CA TRP A 39 5.67 -6.59 -11.77
C TRP A 39 4.54 -6.91 -12.75
N ARG A 40 3.33 -7.21 -12.26
CA ARG A 40 2.14 -7.44 -13.10
C ARG A 40 1.64 -6.20 -13.84
N ALA A 41 1.83 -5.01 -13.28
CA ALA A 41 1.40 -3.76 -13.92
C ALA A 41 2.34 -3.30 -15.05
N ILE A 42 3.62 -3.73 -15.02
CA ILE A 42 4.62 -3.43 -16.04
C ILE A 42 4.71 -4.56 -17.07
N LEU A 43 4.68 -5.81 -16.61
CA LEU A 43 4.47 -6.97 -17.47
C LEU A 43 2.96 -7.12 -17.68
N ASP A 44 2.42 -6.31 -18.59
CA ASP A 44 1.21 -6.65 -19.34
C ASP A 44 1.56 -7.88 -20.23
N GLU A 45 1.85 -9.02 -19.60
CA GLU A 45 1.86 -10.30 -20.29
C GLU A 45 0.40 -10.61 -20.59
N ASP A 46 -0.04 -10.10 -21.75
CA ASP A 46 -1.23 -10.57 -22.44
C ASP A 46 -1.24 -12.10 -22.31
N PRO A 47 -2.26 -12.71 -21.68
CA PRO A 47 -2.34 -14.16 -21.62
C PRO A 47 -2.25 -14.64 -23.07
N PRO A 48 -1.39 -15.64 -23.38
CA PRO A 48 -1.14 -16.03 -24.76
C PRO A 48 -2.50 -16.26 -25.41
N ALA A 49 -2.86 -15.39 -26.36
CA ALA A 49 -4.14 -15.47 -27.04
C ALA A 49 -4.25 -16.89 -27.56
N LYS A 50 -5.13 -17.69 -26.96
CA LYS A 50 -5.28 -19.10 -27.28
C LYS A 50 -5.53 -19.17 -28.78
N LYS A 51 -4.52 -19.61 -29.54
CA LYS A 51 -4.68 -19.76 -30.98
C LYS A 51 -5.76 -20.84 -31.18
N PRO A 52 -6.82 -20.56 -31.95
CA PRO A 52 -7.85 -21.56 -32.20
C PRO A 52 -7.21 -22.72 -32.98
N GLY A 53 -6.99 -23.86 -32.33
CA GLY A 53 -6.57 -25.09 -33.02
C GLY A 53 -5.52 -26.00 -32.38
N ASP A 54 -4.95 -25.70 -31.20
CA ASP A 54 -3.99 -26.62 -30.57
C ASP A 54 -4.66 -27.93 -30.09
N PRO A 55 -4.24 -29.11 -30.58
CA PRO A 55 -4.64 -30.40 -30.04
C PRO A 55 -3.79 -30.78 -28.81
N LEU A 56 -4.46 -31.42 -27.85
CA LEU A 56 -3.96 -31.85 -26.53
C LEU A 56 -2.67 -32.70 -26.59
#